data_AF-A0A150UK08-F1
#
_entry.id   AF-A0A150UK08-F1
#
_cell.length_a   1.000
_cell.length_b   1.000
_cell.length_c   1.000
_cell.angle_alpha   90.00
_cell.angle_beta   90.00
_cell.angle_gamma   90.00
#
_symmetry.space_group_name_H-M   'P 1'
#
loop_
_entity.id
_entity.type
_entity.pdbx_description
1 polymer ?
#
loop_
_entity_poly.entity_id
_entity_poly.type
_entity_poly.pdbx_seq_one_letter_code
_entity_poly.pdbx_strand_id
1 'polypeptide(L)'
;MEPGHWPSEHSDALRDYFRMGMSYAEIGRQINARFGTAYTRSAVIGRAKRLRLVIPEWIASPSLAPYLQGEAPVSPRRAVLPNLNVPPKSAMKPAVAVKLRCVGVQPRLIQLVELEPADCRYPYGGDKDGEGIAFCGHPCQQGSSYCAPHARLTRRSGAASVRVPGPVVLKLVSAA
;
A
#
# COMPACT_ATOMS: atom_id res chain seq x y z
N MET A 1 -8.82 -8.43 21.84
CA MET A 1 -9.45 -8.73 20.53
C MET A 1 -8.42 -8.34 19.48
N GLU A 2 -7.63 -9.30 19.01
CA GLU A 2 -6.46 -9.06 18.14
C GLU A 2 -6.91 -8.60 16.73
N PRO A 3 -6.73 -7.31 16.36
CA PRO A 3 -7.27 -6.74 15.13
C PRO A 3 -6.30 -6.93 13.95
N GLY A 4 -5.88 -8.17 13.69
CA GLY A 4 -4.89 -8.44 12.65
C GLY A 4 -4.93 -9.83 12.03
N HIS A 5 -5.53 -10.81 12.72
CA HIS A 5 -5.65 -12.15 12.17
C HIS A 5 -6.88 -12.23 11.27
N TRP A 6 -6.67 -12.57 9.99
CA TRP A 6 -7.75 -12.90 9.06
C TRP A 6 -7.71 -14.41 8.80
N PRO A 7 -8.43 -15.21 9.60
CA PRO A 7 -8.54 -16.65 9.41
C PRO A 7 -8.88 -17.04 7.97
N SER A 8 -8.44 -18.24 7.58
CA SER A 8 -8.84 -18.87 6.31
C SER A 8 -10.37 -18.91 6.19
N GLU A 9 -11.06 -19.30 7.26
CA GLU A 9 -12.54 -19.39 7.30
C GLU A 9 -13.24 -18.07 6.93
N HIS A 10 -12.73 -16.93 7.42
CA HIS A 10 -13.30 -15.61 7.09
C HIS A 10 -12.99 -15.23 5.63
N SER A 11 -11.87 -15.71 5.09
CA SER A 11 -11.52 -15.52 3.67
C SER A 11 -12.40 -16.35 2.76
N ASP A 12 -12.74 -17.58 3.18
CA ASP A 12 -13.60 -18.48 2.44
C ASP A 12 -15.03 -17.93 2.42
N ALA A 13 -15.56 -17.53 3.57
CA ALA A 13 -16.84 -16.82 3.66
C ALA A 13 -16.88 -15.54 2.81
N LEU A 14 -15.80 -14.76 2.79
CA LEU A 14 -15.67 -13.59 1.91
C LEU A 14 -15.78 -13.97 0.43
N ARG A 15 -15.15 -15.06 -0.02
CA ARG A 15 -15.27 -15.53 -1.41
C ARG A 15 -16.70 -15.95 -1.74
N ASP A 16 -17.36 -16.65 -0.83
CA ASP A 16 -18.72 -17.15 -1.06
C ASP A 16 -19.73 -16.02 -1.13
N TYR A 17 -19.73 -15.09 -0.17
CA TYR A 17 -20.62 -13.92 -0.21
C TYR A 17 -20.31 -12.98 -1.38
N PHE A 18 -19.04 -12.93 -1.82
CA PHE A 18 -18.65 -12.20 -3.01
C PHE A 18 -19.23 -12.83 -4.29
N ARG A 19 -19.20 -14.17 -4.41
CA ARG A 19 -19.85 -14.89 -5.53
C ARG A 19 -21.37 -14.73 -5.52
N MET A 20 -21.98 -14.57 -4.35
CA MET A 20 -23.40 -14.25 -4.19
C MET A 20 -23.75 -12.79 -4.57
N GLY A 21 -22.77 -11.98 -5.02
CA GLY A 21 -23.01 -10.61 -5.49
C GLY A 21 -23.26 -9.59 -4.38
N MET A 22 -22.94 -9.92 -3.12
CA MET A 22 -23.17 -8.99 -2.01
C MET A 22 -22.18 -7.81 -2.04
N SER A 23 -22.63 -6.63 -1.58
CA SER A 23 -21.75 -5.48 -1.41
C SER A 23 -20.71 -5.72 -0.30
N TYR A 24 -19.52 -5.11 -0.39
CA TYR A 24 -18.50 -5.26 0.67
C TYR A 24 -18.95 -4.81 2.06
N ALA A 25 -19.91 -3.89 2.16
CA ALA A 25 -20.49 -3.50 3.45
C ALA A 25 -21.37 -4.62 4.02
N GLU A 26 -22.17 -5.26 3.17
CA GLU A 26 -23.02 -6.39 3.53
C GLU A 26 -22.18 -7.61 3.90
N ILE A 27 -21.16 -7.93 3.10
CA ILE A 27 -20.22 -9.02 3.41
C ILE A 27 -19.58 -8.82 4.78
N GLY A 28 -19.17 -7.58 5.11
CA GLY A 28 -18.65 -7.25 6.43
C GLY A 28 -19.64 -7.52 7.55
N ARG A 29 -20.92 -7.13 7.37
CA ARG A 29 -21.98 -7.42 8.35
C ARG A 29 -22.18 -8.92 8.54
N GLN A 30 -22.22 -9.69 7.46
CA GLN A 30 -22.43 -11.14 7.50
C GLN A 30 -21.26 -11.87 8.17
N ILE A 31 -20.01 -11.51 7.84
CA ILE A 31 -18.82 -12.08 8.49
C ILE A 31 -18.78 -11.72 9.99
N ASN A 32 -19.11 -10.48 10.33
CA ASN A 32 -19.17 -10.04 11.72
C ASN A 32 -20.24 -10.80 12.51
N ALA A 33 -21.43 -10.99 11.93
CA ALA A 33 -22.52 -11.73 12.55
C ALA A 33 -22.20 -13.22 12.72
N ARG A 34 -21.56 -13.84 11.72
CA ARG A 34 -21.25 -15.27 11.72
C ARG A 34 -20.11 -15.63 12.68
N PHE A 35 -19.06 -14.81 12.73
CA PHE A 35 -17.82 -15.14 13.45
C PHE A 35 -17.58 -14.27 14.69
N GLY A 36 -18.54 -13.42 15.07
CA GLY A 36 -18.38 -12.50 16.21
C GLY A 36 -17.23 -11.50 16.03
N THR A 37 -16.94 -11.12 14.78
CA THR A 37 -15.86 -10.20 14.44
C THR A 37 -16.35 -8.76 14.30
N ALA A 38 -15.41 -7.82 14.26
CA ALA A 38 -15.69 -6.39 14.10
C ALA A 38 -14.94 -5.80 12.89
N TYR A 39 -15.01 -6.49 11.74
CA TYR A 39 -14.40 -5.99 10.51
C TYR A 39 -15.16 -4.79 9.95
N THR A 40 -14.39 -3.76 9.57
CA THR A 40 -14.92 -2.59 8.86
C THR A 40 -15.06 -2.89 7.36
N ARG A 41 -15.89 -2.12 6.65
CA ARG A 41 -16.01 -2.20 5.18
C ARG A 41 -14.64 -2.13 4.49
N SER A 42 -13.74 -1.27 4.96
CA SER A 42 -12.40 -1.11 4.40
C SER A 42 -11.51 -2.33 4.63
N ALA A 43 -11.66 -3.01 5.76
CA ALA A 43 -10.95 -4.26 6.04
C ALA A 43 -11.35 -5.36 5.06
N VAL A 44 -12.65 -5.49 4.79
CA VAL A 44 -13.21 -6.44 3.81
C VAL A 44 -12.70 -6.14 2.40
N ILE A 45 -12.72 -4.87 1.97
CA ILE A 45 -12.19 -4.45 0.65
C ILE A 45 -10.69 -4.77 0.54
N GLY A 46 -9.92 -4.44 1.58
CA GLY A 46 -8.48 -4.71 1.60
C GLY A 46 -8.18 -6.20 1.49
N ARG A 47 -8.98 -7.05 2.17
CA ARG A 47 -8.85 -8.50 2.03
C ARG A 47 -9.25 -8.98 0.64
N ALA A 48 -10.38 -8.53 0.11
CA ALA A 48 -10.87 -8.93 -1.22
C ALA A 48 -9.85 -8.61 -2.32
N LYS A 49 -9.21 -7.43 -2.26
CA LYS A 49 -8.12 -7.06 -3.19
C LYS A 49 -6.92 -8.01 -3.12
N ARG A 50 -6.48 -8.39 -1.91
CA ARG A 50 -5.39 -9.37 -1.74
C ARG A 50 -5.78 -10.75 -2.24
N LEU A 51 -7.05 -11.14 -2.08
CA LEU A 51 -7.61 -12.39 -2.63
C LEU A 51 -7.89 -12.31 -4.14
N ARG A 52 -7.57 -11.19 -4.80
CA ARG A 52 -7.83 -10.96 -6.23
C ARG A 52 -9.30 -11.18 -6.63
N LEU A 53 -10.21 -10.89 -5.70
CA LEU A 53 -11.65 -10.83 -5.96
C LEU A 53 -11.96 -9.48 -6.62
N VAL A 54 -11.81 -9.44 -7.94
CA VAL A 54 -12.09 -8.27 -8.77
C VAL A 54 -13.57 -8.29 -9.13
N ILE A 55 -14.27 -7.16 -9.00
CA ILE A 55 -15.62 -6.98 -9.53
C ILE A 55 -15.54 -6.16 -10.82
N PRO A 56 -15.81 -6.74 -12.00
CA PRO A 56 -15.96 -5.97 -13.23
C PRO A 56 -17.25 -5.13 -13.23
N GLU A 57 -18.38 -5.67 -12.73
CA GLU A 57 -19.73 -5.07 -12.87
C GLU A 57 -20.12 -4.03 -11.80
N TRP A 58 -19.50 -4.04 -10.61
CA TRP A 58 -19.76 -3.04 -9.56
C TRP A 58 -19.39 -1.62 -9.99
N ILE A 59 -18.48 -1.48 -10.96
CA ILE A 59 -18.10 -0.18 -11.54
C ILE A 59 -19.23 0.37 -12.43
N ALA A 60 -20.19 -0.47 -12.83
CA ALA A 60 -21.19 -0.19 -13.86
C ALA A 60 -22.64 -0.42 -13.40
N SER A 61 -22.99 -0.24 -12.12
CA SER A 61 -24.40 -0.21 -11.72
C SER A 61 -24.94 1.22 -11.73
N PRO A 62 -25.70 1.67 -12.76
CA PRO A 62 -26.54 2.84 -12.63
C PRO A 62 -27.70 2.45 -11.71
N SER A 63 -27.77 3.05 -10.53
CA SER A 63 -28.94 2.88 -9.67
C SER A 63 -30.11 3.66 -10.29
N LEU A 64 -30.86 3.00 -11.16
CA LEU A 64 -32.19 3.42 -11.60
C LEU A 64 -33.21 2.65 -10.76
N ALA A 65 -33.56 3.19 -9.60
CA ALA A 65 -34.76 2.78 -8.88
C ALA A 65 -35.61 4.05 -8.63
N PRO A 66 -36.84 4.13 -9.16
CA PRO A 66 -37.75 5.23 -8.86
C PRO A 66 -38.09 5.21 -7.37
N TYR A 67 -37.95 6.36 -6.72
CA TYR A 67 -38.31 6.57 -5.32
C TYR A 67 -39.82 6.38 -5.13
N LEU A 68 -40.22 5.34 -4.40
CA LEU A 68 -41.51 5.33 -3.68
C LEU A 68 -41.24 5.55 -2.19
N GLN A 69 -41.96 6.52 -1.64
CA GLN A 69 -41.79 7.08 -0.30
C GLN A 69 -42.29 6.11 0.78
N GLY A 70 -41.52 5.96 1.86
CA GLY A 70 -41.94 5.27 3.07
C GLY A 70 -40.93 5.48 4.19
N GLU A 71 -41.40 6.06 5.29
CA GLU A 71 -40.64 6.65 6.40
C GLU A 71 -39.80 5.65 7.22
N ALA A 72 -38.55 6.02 7.54
CA ALA A 72 -37.79 5.48 8.66
C ALA A 72 -36.71 6.50 9.12
N PRO A 73 -36.37 6.53 10.42
CA PRO A 73 -35.99 7.75 11.12
C PRO A 73 -34.57 8.24 10.80
N VAL A 74 -34.48 9.57 10.76
CA VAL A 74 -33.31 10.36 10.39
C VAL A 74 -32.26 10.27 11.50
N SER A 75 -31.29 9.36 11.37
CA SER A 75 -29.95 9.62 11.90
C SER A 75 -29.45 10.90 11.23
N PRO A 76 -28.83 11.87 11.93
CA PRO A 76 -28.33 13.08 11.30
C PRO A 76 -27.23 12.69 10.32
N ARG A 77 -27.63 12.42 9.07
CA ARG A 77 -26.75 12.35 7.92
C ARG A 77 -26.02 13.66 7.93
N ARG A 78 -24.74 13.65 8.33
CA ARG A 78 -23.80 14.71 8.00
C ARG A 78 -24.02 14.97 6.51
N ALA A 79 -24.59 16.12 6.18
CA ALA A 79 -24.94 16.47 4.81
C ALA A 79 -23.70 16.24 3.96
N VAL A 80 -23.75 15.21 3.12
CA VAL A 80 -22.70 14.95 2.15
C VAL A 80 -22.85 16.08 1.14
N LEU A 81 -22.03 17.12 1.32
CA LEU A 81 -21.87 18.17 0.32
C LEU A 81 -21.63 17.48 -1.03
N PRO A 82 -22.32 17.88 -2.11
CA PRO A 82 -22.25 17.23 -3.42
C PRO A 82 -20.95 17.52 -4.18
N ASN A 83 -19.84 17.73 -3.47
CA ASN A 83 -18.52 17.85 -4.07
C ASN A 83 -17.87 16.46 -4.14
N LEU A 84 -18.29 15.69 -5.14
CA LEU A 84 -17.39 14.76 -5.80
C LEU A 84 -16.19 15.59 -6.29
N ASN A 85 -15.15 15.70 -5.46
CA ASN A 85 -13.89 16.34 -5.78
C ASN A 85 -13.09 15.41 -6.73
N VAL A 86 -13.69 15.08 -7.87
CA VAL A 86 -12.93 14.65 -9.03
C VAL A 86 -12.46 15.94 -9.67
N PRO A 87 -11.15 16.25 -9.64
CA PRO A 87 -10.66 17.47 -10.26
C PRO A 87 -11.13 17.48 -11.73
N PRO A 88 -11.64 18.61 -12.25
CA PRO A 88 -12.02 18.72 -13.65
C PRO A 88 -10.83 18.30 -14.51
N LYS A 89 -11.06 17.66 -15.66
CA LYS A 89 -9.98 17.20 -16.56
C LYS A 89 -9.00 18.33 -16.94
N SER A 90 -9.45 19.58 -16.89
CA SER A 90 -8.64 20.81 -17.04
C SER A 90 -7.62 21.05 -15.90
N ALA A 91 -7.90 20.55 -14.69
CA ALA A 91 -7.01 20.64 -13.53
C ALA A 91 -5.97 19.50 -13.45
N MET A 92 -6.08 18.47 -14.31
CA MET A 92 -5.01 17.50 -14.51
C MET A 92 -3.92 18.13 -15.39
N LYS A 93 -3.06 18.95 -14.77
CA LYS A 93 -1.81 19.37 -15.41
C LYS A 93 -1.09 18.11 -15.90
N PRO A 94 -0.58 18.07 -17.14
CA PRO A 94 0.27 16.98 -17.59
C PRO A 94 1.33 16.77 -16.51
N ALA A 95 1.43 15.55 -15.98
CA ALA A 95 2.47 15.23 -15.02
C ALA A 95 3.79 15.60 -15.71
N VAL A 96 4.45 16.65 -15.24
CA VAL A 96 5.73 17.09 -15.77
C VAL A 96 6.62 15.87 -15.76
N ALA A 97 7.13 15.48 -16.93
CA ALA A 97 7.96 14.30 -17.06
C ALA A 97 9.06 14.37 -16.01
N VAL A 98 9.00 13.46 -15.03
CA VAL A 98 9.97 13.44 -13.94
C VAL A 98 11.30 13.08 -14.58
N LYS A 99 12.22 14.04 -14.64
CA LYS A 99 13.58 13.79 -15.10
C LYS A 99 14.22 12.80 -14.13
N LEU A 100 14.31 11.54 -14.54
CA LEU A 100 14.96 10.51 -13.75
C LEU A 100 16.43 10.90 -13.55
N ARG A 101 16.90 10.80 -12.31
CA ARG A 101 18.31 11.00 -11.98
C ARG A 101 19.04 9.70 -12.29
N CYS A 102 19.87 9.70 -13.33
CA CYS A 102 20.73 8.58 -13.68
C CYS A 102 22.18 8.90 -13.29
N VAL A 103 22.92 7.90 -12.83
CA VAL A 103 24.37 7.98 -12.64
C VAL A 103 25.05 6.94 -13.52
N GLY A 104 26.09 7.33 -14.24
CA GLY A 104 26.93 6.40 -15.01
C GLY A 104 27.87 5.66 -14.08
N VAL A 105 27.35 4.65 -13.38
CA VAL A 105 28.15 3.72 -12.58
C VAL A 105 28.09 2.37 -13.24
N GLN A 106 29.26 1.78 -13.52
CA GLN A 106 29.36 0.38 -13.88
C GLN A 106 29.44 -0.43 -12.59
N PRO A 107 28.37 -1.13 -12.14
CA PRO A 107 28.41 -1.91 -10.92
C PRO A 107 29.28 -3.17 -11.07
N ARG A 108 29.78 -3.69 -9.95
CA ARG A 108 30.45 -5.00 -9.87
C ARG A 108 29.46 -6.18 -9.86
N LEU A 109 28.16 -5.92 -9.64
CA LEU A 109 27.08 -6.91 -9.65
C LEU A 109 27.33 -8.11 -8.72
N ILE A 110 27.65 -7.79 -7.46
CA ILE A 110 27.99 -8.78 -6.42
C ILE A 110 26.69 -9.33 -5.80
N GLN A 111 26.66 -10.61 -5.42
CA GLN A 111 25.51 -11.19 -4.71
C GLN A 111 25.46 -10.73 -3.24
N LEU A 112 24.30 -10.85 -2.59
CA LEU A 112 24.16 -10.43 -1.19
C LEU A 112 25.16 -11.14 -0.25
N VAL A 113 25.42 -12.42 -0.52
CA VAL A 113 26.28 -13.27 0.31
C VAL A 113 27.77 -12.93 0.20
N GLU A 114 28.17 -12.23 -0.85
CA GLU A 114 29.54 -11.84 -1.15
C GLU A 114 29.82 -10.38 -0.76
N LEU A 115 28.83 -9.68 -0.20
CA LEU A 115 28.88 -8.25 0.03
C LEU A 115 29.59 -7.91 1.33
N GLU A 116 30.74 -7.25 1.24
CA GLU A 116 31.50 -6.83 2.41
C GLU A 116 30.85 -5.65 3.15
N PRO A 117 31.13 -5.43 4.45
CA PRO A 117 30.54 -4.33 5.21
C PRO A 117 30.78 -2.93 4.60
N ALA A 118 31.92 -2.76 3.93
CA ALA A 118 32.33 -1.53 3.27
C ALA A 118 31.84 -1.41 1.81
N ASP A 119 31.09 -2.38 1.28
CA ASP A 119 30.63 -2.38 -0.10
C ASP A 119 29.28 -1.69 -0.30
N CYS A 120 29.12 -1.05 -1.45
CA CYS A 120 27.94 -0.31 -1.83
C CYS A 120 26.75 -1.25 -2.03
N ARG A 121 25.72 -1.03 -1.22
CA ARG A 121 24.50 -1.85 -1.14
C ARG A 121 23.39 -1.39 -2.11
N TYR A 122 23.75 -0.71 -3.19
CA TYR A 122 22.76 -0.25 -4.16
C TYR A 122 22.32 -1.45 -5.02
N PRO A 123 21.01 -1.79 -5.05
CA PRO A 123 20.52 -2.99 -5.72
C PRO A 123 20.33 -2.76 -7.23
N TYR A 124 20.49 -3.84 -7.99
CA TYR A 124 20.25 -3.96 -9.42
C TYR A 124 19.44 -5.24 -9.68
N GLY A 125 18.42 -5.14 -10.54
CA GLY A 125 17.53 -6.25 -10.85
C GLY A 125 16.53 -6.57 -9.74
N GLY A 126 15.87 -7.73 -9.85
CA GLY A 126 14.83 -8.17 -8.91
C GLY A 126 13.48 -7.46 -9.07
N ASP A 127 13.27 -6.78 -10.20
CA ASP A 127 11.99 -6.14 -10.51
C ASP A 127 10.91 -7.18 -10.89
N LYS A 128 11.33 -8.40 -11.25
CA LYS A 128 10.45 -9.51 -11.64
C LYS A 128 10.63 -10.70 -10.71
N ASP A 129 9.57 -11.47 -10.56
CA ASP A 129 9.59 -12.73 -9.82
C ASP A 129 10.62 -13.69 -10.44
N GLY A 130 11.59 -14.14 -9.62
CA GLY A 130 12.65 -15.06 -10.03
C GLY A 130 13.92 -14.42 -10.58
N GLU A 131 13.99 -13.10 -10.74
CA GLU A 131 15.26 -12.42 -11.06
C GLU A 131 16.11 -12.24 -9.79
N GLY A 132 17.39 -12.62 -9.88
CA GLY A 132 18.36 -12.40 -8.81
C GLY A 132 18.65 -10.92 -8.59
N ILE A 133 18.83 -10.52 -7.33
CA ILE A 133 19.23 -9.16 -6.95
C ILE A 133 20.76 -9.13 -6.83
N ALA A 134 21.40 -8.26 -7.60
CA ALA A 134 22.82 -7.98 -7.51
C ALA A 134 23.06 -6.59 -6.92
N PHE A 135 24.26 -6.34 -6.39
CA PHE A 135 24.62 -5.10 -5.71
C PHE A 135 25.81 -4.41 -6.39
N CYS A 136 25.88 -3.09 -6.23
CA CYS A 136 26.94 -2.26 -6.82
C CYS A 136 28.36 -2.70 -6.45
N GLY A 137 28.61 -3.04 -5.18
CA GLY A 137 29.90 -3.60 -4.73
C GLY A 137 31.10 -2.64 -4.71
N HIS A 138 30.92 -1.35 -5.02
CA HIS A 138 31.98 -0.35 -4.92
C HIS A 138 32.20 0.09 -3.46
N PRO A 139 33.40 0.55 -3.07
CA PRO A 139 33.64 1.08 -1.74
C PRO A 139 32.63 2.17 -1.36
N CYS A 140 32.08 2.05 -0.15
CA CYS A 140 31.14 3.00 0.42
C CYS A 140 31.79 4.36 0.67
N GLN A 141 31.02 5.43 0.47
CA GLN A 141 31.38 6.74 0.98
C GLN A 141 31.21 6.75 2.51
N GLN A 142 32.10 7.44 3.22
CA GLN A 142 32.05 7.57 4.68
C GLN A 142 30.68 8.10 5.15
N GLY A 143 30.08 7.44 6.16
CA GLY A 143 28.75 7.78 6.66
C GLY A 143 27.58 7.39 5.72
N SER A 144 27.82 6.52 4.74
CA SER A 144 26.84 6.06 3.76
C SER A 144 26.99 4.56 3.51
N SER A 145 25.88 3.86 3.24
CA SER A 145 25.87 2.46 2.80
C SER A 145 26.11 2.31 1.28
N TYR A 146 26.49 3.40 0.62
CA TYR A 146 26.57 3.52 -0.83
C TYR A 146 27.85 4.23 -1.26
N CYS A 147 28.38 3.88 -2.43
CA CYS A 147 29.45 4.64 -3.08
C CYS A 147 28.97 6.07 -3.42
N ALA A 148 29.90 7.00 -3.66
CA ALA A 148 29.56 8.41 -3.82
C ALA A 148 28.46 8.71 -4.87
N PRO A 149 28.45 8.07 -6.05
CA PRO A 149 27.34 8.24 -7.01
C PRO A 149 25.99 7.75 -6.49
N HIS A 150 25.92 6.56 -5.89
CA HIS A 150 24.67 6.00 -5.36
C HIS A 150 24.19 6.72 -4.10
N ALA A 151 25.11 7.26 -3.30
CA ALA A 151 24.79 8.13 -2.17
C ALA A 151 24.07 9.41 -2.66
N ARG A 152 24.48 9.98 -3.79
CA ARG A 152 23.82 11.16 -4.38
C ARG A 152 22.43 10.86 -4.93
N LEU A 153 22.19 9.65 -5.44
CA LEU A 153 20.87 9.24 -5.92
C LEU A 153 19.87 9.05 -4.77
N THR A 154 20.31 8.37 -3.71
CA THR A 154 19.46 7.96 -2.59
C THR A 154 19.19 9.10 -1.61
N ARG A 155 20.10 10.09 -1.53
CA ARG A 155 19.88 11.28 -0.71
C ARG A 155 19.06 12.32 -1.47
N ARG A 156 18.15 12.99 -0.75
CA ARG A 156 17.45 14.16 -1.26
C ARG A 156 18.41 15.33 -1.27
N SER A 157 18.86 15.72 -2.44
CA SER A 157 19.60 16.97 -2.63
C SER A 157 18.63 18.14 -2.38
N GLY A 158 18.89 18.98 -1.37
CA GLY A 158 18.25 20.30 -1.26
C GLY A 158 16.98 20.43 -0.40
N ALA A 159 16.60 19.45 0.42
CA ALA A 159 15.61 19.68 1.48
C ALA A 159 16.16 19.19 2.82
N ALA A 160 16.35 20.11 3.77
CA ALA A 160 16.62 19.75 5.14
C ALA A 160 15.57 18.74 5.62
N SER A 161 16.01 17.70 6.34
CA SER A 161 15.09 16.75 6.95
C SER A 161 14.11 17.53 7.83
N VAL A 162 12.82 17.53 7.45
CA VAL A 162 11.75 18.09 8.29
C VAL A 162 11.54 17.24 9.55
N ARG A 163 12.15 16.04 9.61
CA ARG A 163 12.18 15.23 10.84
C ARG A 163 13.23 15.82 11.78
N VAL A 164 12.75 16.45 12.84
CA VAL A 164 13.54 16.72 14.05
C VAL A 164 13.96 15.36 14.62
N PRO A 165 15.26 15.08 14.80
CA PRO A 165 15.71 13.86 15.45
C PRO A 165 15.27 13.90 16.92
N GLY A 166 14.22 13.16 17.26
CA GLY A 166 13.86 12.86 18.64
C GLY A 166 14.63 11.61 19.11
N PRO A 167 14.89 11.48 20.43
CA PRO A 167 15.52 10.27 20.97
C PRO A 167 14.62 9.07 20.70
N VAL A 168 15.07 8.14 19.87
CA VAL A 168 14.41 6.85 19.68
C VAL A 168 14.86 5.95 20.82
N VAL A 169 14.01 5.79 21.84
CA VAL A 169 14.24 4.83 22.93
C VAL A 169 13.77 3.46 22.45
N LEU A 170 14.70 2.62 22.00
CA LEU A 170 14.42 1.21 21.73
C LEU A 170 14.39 0.46 23.06
N LYS A 171 13.21 -0.06 23.45
CA LYS A 171 13.11 -0.99 24.58
C LYS A 171 13.50 -2.38 24.08
N LEU A 172 14.57 -2.93 24.67
CA LEU A 172 14.92 -4.33 24.49
C LEU A 172 13.81 -5.17 25.13
N VAL A 173 13.15 -6.02 24.34
CA VAL A 173 12.24 -7.04 24.87
C VAL A 173 13.05 -8.33 24.89
N SER A 174 13.31 -8.87 26.07
CA SER A 174 13.99 -10.17 26.21
C SER A 174 13.18 -11.25 25.51
N ALA A 175 13.84 -12.06 24.70
CA ALA A 175 13.25 -13.26 24.13
C ALA A 175 12.89 -14.24 25.25
N ALA A 176 11.67 -14.77 25.20
CA ALA A 176 11.17 -15.82 26.08
C ALA A 176 11.61 -17.20 25.57
#